data_AF-A0A6M4MFF8-F1
#
_entry.id   AF-A0A6M4MFF8-F1
#
_cell.length_a   1.000
_cell.length_b   1.000
_cell.length_c   1.000
_cell.angle_alpha   90.00
_cell.angle_beta   90.00
_cell.angle_gamma   90.00
#
_symmetry.space_group_name_H-M   'P 1'
#
loop_
_entity.id
_entity.type
_entity.pdbx_description
1 polymer ?
#
loop_
_entity_poly.entity_id
_entity_poly.type
_entity_poly.pdbx_seq_one_letter_code
_entity_poly.pdbx_strand_id
1 'polypeptide(L)'
;MKLFELTHTETPDELNQINQQLVELLSADMEEMDRYQQLNSLIQSRDTFIRSYLPQLSEENKKLFAKKELAVNNSLKEMAQRLLKSAKDDISHFIRSQAATKKYK
;
A
#
# COMPACT_ATOMS: atom_id res chain seq x y z
N MET A 1 -5.87 4.28 6.22
CA MET A 1 -5.75 2.81 6.34
C MET A 1 -5.33 2.50 7.76
N LYS A 2 -5.81 1.40 8.36
CA LYS A 2 -5.52 1.00 9.74
C LYS A 2 -4.89 -0.39 9.76
N LEU A 3 -4.13 -0.71 10.82
CA LEU A 3 -3.40 -1.98 10.92
C LEU A 3 -4.29 -3.22 10.83
N PHE A 4 -5.50 -3.18 11.41
CA PHE A 4 -6.44 -4.31 11.34
C PHE A 4 -6.94 -4.58 9.91
N GLU A 5 -6.79 -3.64 8.98
CA GLU A 5 -7.14 -3.84 7.57
C GLU A 5 -6.06 -4.62 6.81
N LEU A 6 -4.85 -4.70 7.39
CA LEU A 6 -3.69 -5.40 6.81
C LEU A 6 -3.34 -6.71 7.50
N THR A 7 -4.00 -7.00 8.61
CA THR A 7 -3.67 -8.11 9.50
C THR A 7 -4.88 -9.01 9.67
N HIS A 8 -4.64 -10.31 9.77
CA HIS A 8 -5.64 -11.33 10.06
C HIS A 8 -5.05 -12.39 10.98
N THR A 9 -5.87 -13.33 11.44
CA THR A 9 -5.46 -14.36 12.42
C THR A 9 -4.34 -15.30 11.97
N GLU A 10 -3.99 -15.29 10.67
CA GLU A 10 -2.91 -16.11 10.10
C GLU A 10 -1.71 -15.26 9.68
N THR A 11 -1.70 -13.97 10.00
CA THR A 11 -0.58 -13.08 9.68
C THR A 11 0.56 -13.40 10.64
N PRO A 12 1.72 -13.90 10.16
CA PRO A 12 2.86 -14.13 11.03
C PRO A 12 3.47 -12.80 11.50
N ASP A 13 4.20 -12.83 12.61
CA ASP A 13 4.74 -11.63 13.25
C ASP A 13 5.62 -10.79 12.32
N GLU A 14 6.44 -11.43 11.49
CA GLU A 14 7.31 -10.77 10.52
C GLU A 14 6.50 -10.01 9.46
N LEU A 15 5.41 -10.60 8.95
CA LEU A 15 4.49 -9.91 8.03
C LEU A 15 3.73 -8.78 8.73
N ASN A 16 3.38 -8.97 10.00
CA ASN A 16 2.73 -7.96 10.81
C ASN A 16 3.63 -6.72 11.02
N GLN A 17 4.94 -6.91 11.23
CA GLN A 17 5.89 -5.80 11.31
C GLN A 17 5.94 -4.99 10.01
N ILE A 18 5.97 -5.66 8.85
CA ILE A 18 5.91 -4.97 7.54
C ILE A 18 4.58 -4.20 7.40
N ASN A 19 3.47 -4.80 7.83
CA ASN A 19 2.16 -4.15 7.82
C ASN A 19 2.10 -2.92 8.74
N GLN A 20 2.76 -2.96 9.91
CA GLN A 20 2.87 -1.80 10.82
C GLN A 20 3.63 -0.66 10.14
N GLN A 21 4.80 -0.97 9.56
CA GLN A 21 5.60 0.01 8.82
C GLN A 21 4.81 0.64 7.66
N LEU A 22 3.99 -0.15 6.94
CA LEU A 22 3.11 0.38 5.90
C LEU A 22 2.09 1.39 6.44
N VAL A 23 1.48 1.11 7.58
CA VAL A 23 0.50 2.02 8.20
C VAL A 23 1.16 3.30 8.72
N GLU A 24 2.32 3.17 9.35
CA GLU A 24 3.12 4.29 9.82
C GLU A 24 3.54 5.20 8.67
N LEU A 25 4.08 4.61 7.59
CA LEU A 25 4.48 5.35 6.39
C LEU A 25 3.32 6.14 5.77
N LEU A 26 2.14 5.54 5.70
CA LEU A 26 0.96 6.18 5.14
C LEU A 26 0.37 7.27 6.04
N SER A 27 0.73 7.27 7.31
CA SER A 27 0.31 8.28 8.30
C SER A 27 1.37 9.35 8.54
N ALA A 28 2.59 9.15 8.03
CA ALA A 28 3.71 10.04 8.21
C ALA A 28 3.55 11.32 7.36
N ASP A 29 3.91 12.44 7.98
CA ASP A 29 4.08 13.73 7.30
C ASP A 29 5.50 13.79 6.73
N MET A 30 5.63 13.41 5.47
CA MET A 30 6.91 13.33 4.76
C MET A 30 6.70 13.69 3.28
N GLU A 31 7.81 14.02 2.61
CA GLU A 31 7.78 14.36 1.18
C GLU A 31 7.20 13.22 0.33
N GLU A 32 6.39 13.58 -0.67
CA GLU A 32 5.66 12.61 -1.49
C GLU A 32 6.59 11.63 -2.20
N MET A 33 7.70 12.10 -2.78
CA MET A 33 8.65 11.24 -3.49
C MET A 33 9.24 10.16 -2.58
N ASP A 34 9.72 10.56 -1.41
CA ASP A 34 10.32 9.64 -0.44
C ASP A 34 9.28 8.64 0.07
N ARG A 35 8.04 9.10 0.31
CA ARG A 35 6.92 8.24 0.70
C ARG A 35 6.63 7.18 -0.36
N TYR A 36 6.59 7.55 -1.64
CA TYR A 36 6.33 6.60 -2.72
C TYR A 36 7.43 5.55 -2.85
N GLN A 37 8.69 5.96 -2.73
CA GLN A 37 9.82 5.03 -2.79
C GLN A 37 9.79 4.02 -1.63
N GLN A 38 9.56 4.50 -0.40
CA GLN A 38 9.44 3.64 0.78
C GLN A 38 8.20 2.73 0.68
N LEU A 39 7.08 3.23 0.16
CA LEU A 39 5.86 2.45 -0.01
C LEU A 39 6.09 1.29 -0.97
N ASN A 40 6.72 1.55 -2.11
CA ASN A 40 7.06 0.51 -3.08
C ASN A 40 8.02 -0.52 -2.48
N SER A 41 9.03 -0.09 -1.72
CA SER A 41 9.98 -0.99 -1.06
C SER A 41 9.28 -1.91 -0.05
N LEU A 42 8.40 -1.37 0.79
CA LEU A 42 7.63 -2.16 1.76
C LEU A 42 6.66 -3.13 1.07
N ILE A 43 5.98 -2.72 0.00
CA ILE A 43 5.11 -3.61 -0.78
C ILE A 43 5.92 -4.77 -1.39
N GLN A 44 7.10 -4.50 -1.93
CA GLN A 44 7.98 -5.54 -2.49
C GLN A 44 8.52 -6.49 -1.41
N SER A 45 8.91 -5.95 -0.25
CA SER A 45 9.32 -6.74 0.91
C SER A 45 8.19 -7.66 1.37
N ARG A 46 6.96 -7.13 1.43
CA ARG A 46 5.75 -7.89 1.77
C ARG A 46 5.47 -9.03 0.79
N ASP A 47 5.50 -8.76 -0.52
CA ASP A 47 5.29 -9.79 -1.55
C ASP A 47 6.39 -10.87 -1.49
N THR A 48 7.64 -10.46 -1.31
CA THR A 48 8.78 -11.38 -1.16
C THR A 48 8.60 -12.28 0.05
N PHE A 49 8.23 -11.70 1.19
CA PHE A 49 7.95 -12.46 2.41
C PHE A 49 6.84 -13.48 2.17
N ILE A 50 5.68 -13.06 1.66
CA ILE A 50 4.53 -13.95 1.42
C ILE A 50 4.90 -15.10 0.49
N ARG A 51 5.63 -14.82 -0.61
CA ARG A 51 6.09 -15.84 -1.55
C ARG A 51 7.05 -16.84 -0.91
N SER A 52 7.87 -16.41 0.04
CA SER A 52 8.77 -17.28 0.79
C SER A 52 8.06 -18.08 1.90
N TYR A 53 6.99 -17.52 2.48
CA TYR A 53 6.23 -18.10 3.58
C TYR A 53 5.23 -19.16 3.11
N LEU A 54 4.52 -18.90 1.99
CA LEU A 54 3.50 -19.81 1.45
C LEU A 54 4.00 -21.27 1.28
N PRO A 55 5.20 -21.54 0.72
CA PRO A 55 5.71 -22.91 0.57
C PRO A 55 6.00 -23.63 1.88
N GLN A 56 6.18 -22.90 2.98
CA GLN A 56 6.49 -23.46 4.31
C GLN A 56 5.23 -23.95 5.03
N LEU A 57 4.05 -23.55 4.56
CA LEU A 57 2.76 -23.95 5.12
C LEU A 57 2.29 -25.30 4.55
N SER A 58 1.63 -26.09 5.40
CA SER A 58 0.82 -27.22 4.96
C SER A 58 -0.27 -26.76 3.98
N GLU A 59 -0.74 -27.63 3.09
CA GLU A 59 -1.75 -27.28 2.09
C GLU A 59 -3.05 -26.68 2.67
N GLU A 60 -3.49 -27.13 3.86
CA GLU A 60 -4.66 -26.57 4.55
C GLU A 60 -4.40 -25.12 5.00
N ASN A 61 -3.35 -24.90 5.78
CA ASN A 61 -2.95 -23.56 6.25
C ASN A 61 -2.63 -22.62 5.08
N LYS A 62 -2.01 -23.12 4.01
CA LYS A 62 -1.72 -22.35 2.80
C LYS A 62 -3.00 -21.81 2.16
N LYS A 63 -4.04 -22.65 2.01
CA LYS A 63 -5.35 -22.23 1.48
C LYS A 63 -6.04 -21.22 2.40
N LEU A 64 -5.99 -21.45 3.71
CA LEU A 64 -6.59 -20.56 4.70
C LEU A 64 -5.92 -19.18 4.69
N PHE A 65 -4.59 -19.16 4.73
CA PHE A 65 -3.77 -17.95 4.64
C PHE A 65 -4.05 -17.23 3.32
N ALA A 66 -3.93 -17.89 2.17
CA ALA A 66 -4.11 -17.27 0.86
C ALA A 66 -5.51 -16.64 0.68
N LYS A 67 -6.56 -17.28 1.22
CA LYS A 67 -7.92 -16.74 1.19
C LYS A 67 -8.04 -15.43 1.97
N LYS A 68 -7.46 -15.37 3.18
CA LYS A 68 -7.49 -14.16 4.03
C LYS A 68 -6.58 -13.06 3.46
N GLU A 69 -5.40 -13.45 3.00
CA GLU A 69 -4.39 -12.58 2.42
C GLU A 69 -4.88 -11.93 1.11
N LEU A 70 -5.71 -12.61 0.32
CA LEU A 70 -6.34 -12.03 -0.86
C LEU A 70 -7.19 -10.79 -0.53
N ALA A 71 -7.91 -10.80 0.60
CA ALA A 71 -8.71 -9.65 1.01
C ALA A 71 -7.80 -8.45 1.36
N VAL A 72 -6.71 -8.69 2.09
CA VAL A 72 -5.72 -7.67 2.42
C VAL A 72 -5.07 -7.09 1.16
N ASN A 73 -4.67 -7.95 0.23
CA ASN A 73 -4.08 -7.53 -1.05
C ASN A 73 -5.03 -6.68 -1.88
N ASN A 74 -6.33 -6.98 -1.88
CA ASN A 74 -7.33 -6.16 -2.54
C ASN A 74 -7.44 -4.78 -1.88
N SER A 75 -7.46 -4.70 -0.54
CA SER A 75 -7.47 -3.42 0.19
C SER A 75 -6.23 -2.57 -0.11
N LEU A 76 -5.04 -3.18 -0.14
CA LEU A 76 -3.80 -2.50 -0.52
C LEU A 76 -3.84 -1.99 -1.96
N LYS A 77 -4.37 -2.79 -2.89
CA LYS A 77 -4.53 -2.40 -4.30
C LYS A 77 -5.49 -1.22 -4.44
N GLU A 78 -6.64 -1.25 -3.78
CA GLU A 78 -7.60 -0.15 -3.80
C GLU A 78 -6.98 1.14 -3.24
N MET A 79 -6.22 1.03 -2.14
CA MET A 79 -5.49 2.16 -1.57
C MET A 79 -4.48 2.75 -2.56
N ALA A 80 -3.66 1.91 -3.20
CA ALA A 80 -2.69 2.36 -4.19
C ALA A 80 -3.37 3.04 -5.40
N GLN A 81 -4.53 2.53 -5.83
CA GLN A 81 -5.32 3.16 -6.89
C GLN A 81 -5.87 4.54 -6.48
N ARG A 82 -6.29 4.70 -5.23
CA ARG A 82 -6.74 6.00 -4.69
C ARG A 82 -5.60 7.01 -4.64
N LEU A 83 -4.41 6.60 -4.19
CA LEU A 83 -3.22 7.45 -4.20
C LEU A 83 -2.86 7.91 -5.61
N LEU A 84 -2.85 6.98 -6.58
CA LEU A 84 -2.58 7.30 -7.98
C LEU A 84 -3.62 8.28 -8.55
N LYS A 85 -4.90 8.11 -8.19
CA LYS A 85 -5.95 9.02 -8.63
C LYS A 85 -5.75 10.42 -8.04
N SER A 86 -5.46 10.52 -6.75
CA SER A 86 -5.18 11.82 -6.09
C SER A 86 -4.07 12.57 -6.81
N ALA A 87 -2.92 11.91 -7.04
CA ALA A 87 -1.79 12.52 -7.72
C ALA A 87 -2.14 13.03 -9.14
N LYS A 88 -2.99 12.30 -9.88
CA LYS A 88 -3.47 12.74 -11.21
C LYS A 88 -4.39 13.96 -11.13
N ASP A 89 -5.26 13.99 -10.13
CA ASP A 89 -6.17 15.11 -9.90
C ASP A 89 -5.37 16.37 -9.52
N ASP A 90 -4.36 16.25 -8.66
CA ASP A 90 -3.48 17.35 -8.25
C ASP A 90 -2.72 17.97 -9.43
N ILE A 91 -2.15 17.14 -10.30
CA ILE A 91 -1.50 17.60 -11.53
C ILE A 91 -2.52 18.32 -12.44
N SER A 92 -3.72 17.77 -12.57
CA SER A 92 -4.78 18.36 -13.41
C SER A 92 -5.27 19.72 -12.87
N HIS A 93 -5.34 19.87 -11.54
CA HIS A 93 -5.63 21.14 -10.89
C HIS A 93 -4.50 22.15 -11.09
N PHE A 94 -3.24 21.72 -10.94
CA PHE A 94 -2.07 22.59 -11.17
C PHE A 94 -2.03 23.14 -12.60
N ILE A 95 -2.22 22.30 -13.62
CA ILE A 95 -2.25 22.73 -15.03
C ILE A 95 -3.36 23.75 -15.28
N ARG A 96 -4.57 23.50 -14.74
CA ARG A 96 -5.70 24.45 -14.85
C ARG A 96 -5.39 25.78 -14.16
N SER A 97 -4.77 25.75 -12.99
CA SER A 97 -4.36 26.96 -12.26
C SER A 97 -3.31 27.77 -13.04
N GLN A 98 -2.35 27.10 -13.69
CA GLN A 98 -1.34 27.75 -14.54
C GLN A 98 -1.96 28.36 -15.81
N ALA A 99 -2.93 27.68 -16.42
CA ALA A 99 -3.65 28.20 -17.57
C ALA A 99 -4.50 29.43 -17.21
N ALA A 100 -5.10 29.44 -16.02
CA ALA A 100 -5.87 30.58 -15.52
C ALA A 100 -4.97 31.80 -15.24
N THR A 101 -3.83 31.62 -14.58
CA THR A 101 -2.90 32.74 -14.30
C THR A 101 -2.30 33.36 -15.57
N LYS A 102 -2.15 32.58 -16.64
CA LYS A 102 -1.75 33.10 -17.97
C LYS A 102 -2.84 33.91 -18.68
N LYS A 103 -4.12 33.75 -18.31
CA LYS A 103 -5.24 34.53 -18.89
C LYS A 103 -5.47 35.89 -18.24
N TYR A 104 -4.93 36.11 -17.02
CA TYR A 104 -5.04 37.36 -16.27
C TYR A 104 -3.76 38.22 -16.31
N LYS A 105 -2.78 37.84 -17.16
CA LYS A 105 -1.64 38.67 -17.58
C LYS A 105 -1.92 39.24 -18.96
#